data_AF-A0A1D8RQN2-F1
#
_entry.id   AF-A0A1D8RQN2-F1
#
_cell.length_a   1.000
_cell.length_b   1.000
_cell.length_c   1.000
_cell.angle_alpha   90.00
_cell.angle_beta   90.00
_cell.angle_gamma   90.00
#
_symmetry.space_group_name_H-M   'P 1'
#
loop_
_entity.id
_entity.type
_entity.pdbx_description
1 polymer ?
#
loop_
_entity_poly.entity_id
_entity_poly.type
_entity_poly.pdbx_seq_one_letter_code
_entity_poly.pdbx_strand_id
1 'polypeptide(L)'
;MGNHAWVERDDLMIFFLCKFGVENSPLSKQEIADKIGVSLGSVSYRIGNFNAINGVGSATNFAKLSLKVHEQYSNFSIQKLKAIAFT
;
A
#
# COMPACT_ATOMS: atom_id res chain seq x y z
N MET A 1 10.23 18.36 -3.63
CA MET A 1 9.21 17.32 -3.39
C MET A 1 8.56 17.63 -2.07
N GLY A 2 7.26 17.91 -2.05
CA GLY A 2 6.55 18.20 -0.80
C GLY A 2 6.61 16.99 0.13
N ASN A 3 6.76 17.23 1.43
CA ASN A 3 6.66 16.17 2.44
C ASN A 3 5.20 15.72 2.52
N HIS A 4 4.80 14.81 1.62
CA HIS A 4 3.50 14.16 1.72
C HIS A 4 3.42 13.44 3.07
N ALA A 5 2.44 13.81 3.88
CA ALA A 5 2.15 13.13 5.12
C ALA A 5 1.30 11.90 4.80
N TRP A 6 1.92 10.72 4.83
CA TRP A 6 1.24 9.45 4.58
C TRP A 6 0.07 9.24 5.53
N VAL A 7 -1.09 8.94 4.97
CA VAL A 7 -2.30 8.59 5.72
C VAL A 7 -2.72 7.15 5.47
N GLU A 8 -3.63 6.64 6.30
CA GLU A 8 -4.09 5.24 6.22
C GLU A 8 -4.62 4.86 4.84
N ARG A 9 -5.33 5.78 4.16
CA ARG A 9 -5.88 5.55 2.81
C ARG A 9 -4.80 5.32 1.75
N ASP A 10 -3.66 5.99 1.88
CA ASP A 10 -2.52 5.79 0.97
C ASP A 10 -1.96 4.37 1.12
N ASP A 11 -1.72 3.96 2.37
CA ASP A 11 -1.20 2.63 2.69
C ASP A 11 -2.23 1.54 2.36
N LEU A 12 -3.54 1.81 2.43
CA LEU A 12 -4.60 0.87 1.99
C LEU A 12 -4.55 0.57 0.49
N MET A 13 -4.36 1.59 -0.35
CA MET A 13 -4.19 1.40 -1.79
C MET A 13 -2.96 0.53 -2.09
N ILE A 14 -1.85 0.80 -1.39
CA ILE A 14 -0.61 0.05 -1.58
C ILE A 14 -0.72 -1.38 -1.01
N PHE A 15 -1.34 -1.54 0.15
CA PHE A 15 -1.59 -2.84 0.74
C PHE A 15 -2.46 -3.73 -0.16
N PHE A 16 -3.46 -3.14 -0.81
CA PHE A 16 -4.27 -3.85 -1.81
C PHE A 16 -3.40 -4.44 -2.92
N LEU A 17 -2.47 -3.64 -3.48
CA LEU A 17 -1.54 -4.12 -4.51
C LEU A 17 -0.65 -5.25 -4.00
N CYS A 18 -0.11 -5.14 -2.79
CA CYS A 18 0.75 -6.16 -2.19
C CYS A 18 0.00 -7.47 -1.95
N LYS A 19 -1.27 -7.39 -1.54
CA LYS A 19 -2.05 -8.56 -1.16
C LYS A 19 -2.69 -9.29 -2.35
N PHE A 20 -3.18 -8.53 -3.33
CA PHE A 20 -3.98 -9.08 -4.43
C PHE A 20 -3.38 -8.86 -5.81
N GLY A 21 -2.23 -8.21 -5.94
CA GLY A 21 -1.63 -7.92 -7.22
C GLY A 21 -2.24 -6.71 -7.93
N VAL A 22 -1.48 -6.16 -8.88
CA VAL A 22 -1.87 -4.96 -9.63
C VAL A 22 -2.97 -5.27 -10.66
N GLU A 23 -3.02 -6.49 -11.16
CA GLU A 23 -4.02 -7.00 -12.10
C GLU A 23 -5.44 -6.99 -11.53
N ASN A 24 -5.57 -7.03 -10.20
CA ASN A 24 -6.86 -6.95 -9.53
C ASN A 24 -7.23 -5.52 -9.09
N SER A 25 -6.28 -4.59 -9.21
CA SER A 25 -6.44 -3.19 -8.83
C SER A 25 -7.18 -2.42 -9.92
N PRO A 26 -8.05 -1.46 -9.55
CA PRO A 26 -8.61 -0.53 -10.53
C PRO A 26 -7.59 0.53 -10.98
N LEU A 27 -6.47 0.67 -10.27
CA LEU A 27 -5.42 1.65 -10.54
C LEU A 27 -4.06 0.96 -10.67
N SER A 28 -3.26 1.41 -11.63
CA SER A 28 -1.83 1.10 -11.74
C SER A 28 -1.02 1.76 -10.61
N LYS A 29 0.25 1.36 -10.46
CA LYS A 29 1.17 1.98 -9.50
C LYS A 29 1.39 3.47 -9.78
N GLN A 30 1.41 3.85 -11.06
CA GLN A 30 1.58 5.25 -11.46
C GLN A 30 0.34 6.07 -11.09
N GLU A 31 -0.86 5.58 -11.37
CA GLU A 31 -2.10 6.27 -11.01
C GLU A 31 -2.27 6.41 -9.49
N ILE A 32 -1.83 5.43 -8.71
CA ILE A 32 -1.79 5.54 -7.24
C ILE A 32 -0.79 6.62 -6.81
N ALA A 33 0.41 6.65 -7.41
CA ALA A 33 1.40 7.68 -7.11
C ALA A 33 0.86 9.09 -7.40
N ASP A 34 0.23 9.26 -8.56
CA ASP A 34 -0.39 10.52 -8.99
C ASP A 34 -1.56 10.91 -8.08
N LYS A 35 -2.40 9.95 -7.68
CA LYS A 35 -3.54 10.18 -6.77
C LYS A 35 -3.11 10.59 -5.36
N ILE A 36 -2.02 10.02 -4.85
CA ILE A 36 -1.45 10.38 -3.55
C ILE A 36 -0.66 11.69 -3.63
N GLY A 37 -0.11 12.02 -4.81
CA GLY A 37 0.77 13.18 -5.01
C GLY A 37 2.24 12.89 -4.65
N VAL A 38 2.71 11.66 -4.88
CA VAL A 38 4.08 11.22 -4.60
C VAL A 38 4.75 10.60 -5.82
N SER A 39 6.05 10.31 -5.72
CA SER A 39 6.76 9.61 -6.79
C SER A 39 6.42 8.12 -6.83
N LEU A 40 6.56 7.49 -8.00
CA LEU A 40 6.47 6.03 -8.14
C LEU A 40 7.49 5.29 -7.25
N GLY A 41 8.66 5.90 -7.00
CA GLY A 41 9.65 5.39 -6.07
C GLY A 41 9.14 5.35 -4.63
N SER A 42 8.36 6.36 -4.21
CA SER A 42 7.73 6.41 -2.90
C SER A 42 6.67 5.32 -2.72
N VAL A 43 5.89 5.03 -3.77
CA VAL A 43 4.96 3.89 -3.79
C VAL A 43 5.73 2.58 -3.68
N SER A 44 6.81 2.41 -4.45
CA SER A 44 7.66 1.21 -4.41
C SER A 44 8.30 0.99 -3.03
N TYR A 45 8.71 2.06 -2.36
CA TYR A 45 9.22 2.00 -0.99
C TYR A 45 8.14 1.50 0.00
N ARG A 46 6.89 1.98 -0.13
CA ARG A 46 5.77 1.50 0.69
C ARG A 46 5.38 0.05 0.39
N ILE A 47 5.45 -0.39 -0.86
CA ILE A 47 5.34 -1.82 -1.21
C ILE A 47 6.41 -2.63 -0.45
N GLY A 48 7.64 -2.10 -0.40
CA GLY A 48 8.74 -2.66 0.38
C GLY A 48 8.39 -2.85 1.86
N ASN A 49 7.72 -1.88 2.49
CA ASN A 49 7.27 -2.02 3.89
C ASN A 49 6.34 -3.23 4.08
N PHE A 50 5.33 -3.40 3.21
CA PHE A 50 4.41 -4.53 3.32
C PHE A 50 5.09 -5.87 3.01
N ASN A 51 6.03 -5.89 2.07
CA ASN A 51 6.84 -7.08 1.81
C ASN A 51 7.68 -7.46 3.04
N ALA A 52 8.31 -6.49 3.71
CA ALA A 52 9.04 -6.72 4.96
C ALA A 52 8.12 -7.29 6.05
N ILE A 53 6.91 -6.75 6.22
CA ILE A 53 5.92 -7.25 7.18
C ILE A 53 5.50 -8.70 6.85
N ASN A 54 5.37 -9.03 5.56
CA ASN A 54 5.06 -10.38 5.09
C ASN A 54 6.26 -11.36 5.13
N GLY A 55 7.44 -10.92 5.56
CA GLY A 55 8.66 -11.74 5.53
C GLY A 55 9.20 -12.01 4.12
N VAL A 56 8.87 -11.16 3.15
CA VAL A 56 9.32 -11.26 1.75
C VAL A 56 10.53 -10.33 1.52
N GLY A 57 11.63 -10.91 1.06
CA GLY A 57 12.88 -10.18 0.80
C GLY A 57 13.75 -10.03 2.05
N SER A 58 14.73 -9.12 1.99
CA SER A 58 15.72 -8.91 3.06
C SER A 58 15.47 -7.69 3.94
N ALA A 59 14.44 -6.89 3.63
CA ALA A 59 14.11 -5.70 4.40
C ALA A 59 13.46 -6.09 5.73
N THR A 60 13.96 -5.54 6.83
CA THR A 60 13.42 -5.75 8.19
C THR A 60 12.78 -4.50 8.78
N ASN A 61 13.00 -3.34 8.14
CA ASN A 61 12.44 -2.06 8.56
C ASN A 61 11.18 -1.74 7.75
N PHE A 62 10.14 -1.30 8.44
CA PHE A 62 8.89 -0.85 7.85
C PHE A 62 8.27 0.28 8.67
N ALA A 63 7.43 1.10 8.04
CA ALA A 63 6.74 2.16 8.75
C ALA A 63 5.63 1.61 9.67
N LYS A 64 5.46 2.20 10.86
CA LYS A 64 4.41 1.84 11.83
C LYS A 64 3.00 1.90 11.23
N LEU A 65 2.74 2.88 10.35
CA LEU A 65 1.45 2.99 9.65
C LEU A 65 1.17 1.77 8.77
N SER A 66 2.18 1.26 8.06
CA SER A 66 2.03 0.08 7.21
C SER A 66 1.76 -1.17 8.03
N LEU A 67 2.41 -1.30 9.20
CA LEU A 67 2.09 -2.38 10.14
C LEU A 67 0.64 -2.31 10.61
N LYS A 68 0.17 -1.14 11.06
CA LYS A 68 -1.21 -0.95 11.50
C LYS A 68 -2.21 -1.34 10.40
N VAL A 69 -2.00 -0.87 9.17
CA VAL A 69 -2.86 -1.22 8.02
C VAL A 69 -2.85 -2.71 7.75
N HIS A 70 -1.66 -3.33 7.76
CA HIS A 70 -1.54 -4.77 7.56
C HIS A 70 -2.32 -5.55 8.62
N GLU A 71 -2.10 -5.28 9.90
CA GLU A 71 -2.76 -5.98 11.01
C GLU A 71 -4.29 -5.81 10.96
N GLN A 72 -4.75 -4.59 10.69
CA GLN A 72 -6.18 -4.26 10.70
C GLN A 72 -6.95 -4.87 9.52
N TYR A 73 -6.32 -4.97 8.34
CA TYR A 73 -7.02 -5.30 7.10
C TYR A 73 -6.59 -6.64 6.47
N SER A 74 -5.64 -7.37 7.06
CA SER A 74 -5.15 -8.66 6.55
C SER A 74 -6.21 -9.73 6.40
N ASN A 75 -7.31 -9.67 7.14
CA ASN A 75 -8.40 -10.66 7.03
C ASN A 75 -9.49 -10.26 6.03
N PHE A 76 -9.36 -9.11 5.36
CA PHE A 76 -10.41 -8.62 4.45
C PHE A 76 -10.32 -9.36 3.11
N SER A 77 -11.50 -9.70 2.55
CA SER A 77 -11.61 -10.21 1.18
C SER A 77 -11.24 -9.14 0.16
N ILE A 78 -10.98 -9.58 -1.07
CA ILE A 78 -10.64 -8.67 -2.17
C ILE A 78 -11.73 -7.62 -2.41
N GLN A 79 -13.01 -8.01 -2.39
CA GLN A 79 -14.12 -7.07 -2.59
C GLN A 79 -14.18 -6.02 -1.48
N LYS A 80 -14.03 -6.46 -0.22
CA LYS A 80 -14.10 -5.56 0.94
C LYS A 80 -12.92 -4.60 0.97
N LEU A 81 -11.70 -5.09 0.71
CA LEU A 81 -10.51 -4.24 0.70
C LEU A 81 -10.51 -3.28 -0.49
N LYS A 82 -10.94 -3.73 -1.67
CA LYS A 82 -11.08 -2.88 -2.87
C LYS A 82 -12.05 -1.73 -2.62
N ALA A 83 -13.19 -2.03 -2.00
CA ALA A 83 -14.21 -1.03 -1.70
C ALA A 83 -13.68 0.08 -0.78
N ILE A 84 -12.86 -0.22 0.22
CA ILE A 84 -12.32 0.79 1.15
C ILE A 84 -11.04 1.48 0.64
N ALA A 85 -10.25 0.81 -0.20
CA ALA A 85 -9.01 1.36 -0.72
C ALA A 85 -9.24 2.38 -1.85
N PHE A 86 -10.29 2.19 -2.66
CA PHE A 86 -10.52 2.95 -3.89
C PHE A 86 -11.87 3.68 -3.97
N THR A 87 -12.66 3.72 -2.90
CA THR A 87 -13.65 4.81 -2.69
C THR A 87 -12.91 6.07 -2.36
#